data_AF-A0A7Y7A088-F1
#
_entry.id   AF-A0A7Y7A088-F1
#
_cell.length_a   1.000
_cell.length_b   1.000
_cell.length_c   1.000
_cell.angle_alpha   90.00
_cell.angle_beta   90.00
_cell.angle_gamma   90.00
#
_symmetry.space_group_name_H-M   'P 1'
#
loop_
_entity.id
_entity.type
_entity.pdbx_description
1 polymer ?
#
loop_
_entity_poly.entity_id
_entity_poly.type
_entity_poly.pdbx_seq_one_letter_code
_entity_poly.pdbx_strand_id
1 'polypeptide(L)'
;MSESKKSPRTNADKQKRFRERQRAAGKKQVRGYVSPEALSCYEEIQEKTGWSDSEVLSNSLRLMYAAYRCGQVKLLNEWLKDHNR
;
A
#
# COMPACT_ATOMS: atom_id res chain seq x y z
N MET A 1 13.33 -36.77 -33.88
CA MET A 1 12.45 -35.89 -33.08
C MET A 1 12.74 -36.18 -31.61
N SER A 2 13.73 -35.51 -31.00
CA SER A 2 14.08 -35.72 -29.59
C SER A 2 13.24 -34.79 -28.72
N GLU A 3 12.28 -35.35 -27.98
CA GLU A 3 11.54 -34.62 -26.96
C GLU A 3 12.51 -34.15 -25.87
N SER A 4 12.82 -32.86 -25.86
CA SER A 4 13.55 -32.23 -24.77
C SER A 4 12.70 -32.35 -23.50
N LYS A 5 13.03 -33.31 -22.64
CA LYS A 5 12.47 -33.43 -21.28
C LYS A 5 12.69 -32.09 -20.58
N LYS A 6 11.60 -31.31 -20.47
CA LYS A 6 11.57 -30.02 -19.77
C LYS A 6 12.18 -30.24 -18.39
N SER A 7 13.34 -29.63 -18.13
CA SER A 7 13.94 -29.71 -16.81
C SER A 7 12.91 -29.23 -15.80
N PRO A 8 12.68 -29.96 -14.70
CA PRO A 8 11.77 -29.50 -13.68
C PRO A 8 12.44 -28.28 -13.08
N ARG A 9 12.05 -27.06 -13.53
CA ARG A 9 12.33 -25.83 -12.79
C ARG A 9 11.91 -26.12 -11.36
N THR A 10 12.92 -26.31 -10.52
CA THR A 10 12.79 -26.93 -9.21
C THR A 10 11.73 -26.16 -8.43
N ASN A 11 10.95 -26.83 -7.59
CA ASN A 11 9.93 -26.15 -6.79
C ASN A 11 10.49 -24.92 -6.05
N ALA A 12 11.78 -24.96 -5.70
CA ALA A 12 12.55 -23.84 -5.17
C ALA A 12 12.54 -22.59 -6.09
N ASP A 13 12.80 -22.71 -7.38
CA ASP A 13 12.77 -21.57 -8.32
C ASP A 13 11.37 -20.98 -8.49
N LYS A 14 10.34 -21.84 -8.49
CA LYS A 14 8.95 -21.38 -8.51
C LYS A 14 8.61 -20.62 -7.24
N GLN A 15 9.05 -21.11 -6.09
CA GLN A 15 8.78 -20.51 -4.79
C GLN A 15 9.56 -19.20 -4.59
N LYS A 16 10.80 -19.12 -5.10
CA LYS A 16 11.58 -17.88 -5.18
C LYS A 16 10.86 -16.82 -6.02
N ARG A 17 10.45 -17.16 -7.25
CA ARG A 17 9.69 -16.25 -8.13
C ARG A 17 8.34 -15.84 -7.56
N PHE A 18 7.69 -16.72 -6.78
CA PHE A 18 6.45 -16.39 -6.08
C PHE A 18 6.70 -15.40 -4.95
N ARG A 19 7.73 -15.61 -4.12
CA ARG A 19 8.14 -14.67 -3.06
C ARG A 19 8.59 -13.33 -3.63
N GLU A 20 9.33 -13.33 -4.73
CA GLU A 20 9.74 -12.11 -5.44
C GLU A 20 8.53 -11.39 -6.03
N ARG A 21 7.58 -12.10 -6.65
CA ARG A 21 6.31 -11.51 -7.11
C ARG A 21 5.46 -10.99 -5.96
N GLN A 22 5.40 -11.66 -4.82
CA GLN A 22 4.66 -11.21 -3.64
C GLN A 22 5.33 -10.01 -2.95
N ARG A 23 6.67 -9.96 -2.93
CA ARG A 23 7.45 -8.79 -2.49
C ARG A 23 7.27 -7.61 -3.44
N ALA A 24 7.30 -7.84 -4.75
CA ALA A 24 7.13 -6.81 -5.78
C ALA A 24 5.66 -6.35 -5.91
N ALA A 25 4.70 -7.26 -5.73
CA ALA A 25 3.29 -6.93 -5.56
C ALA A 25 3.01 -6.28 -4.20
N GLY A 26 4.02 -6.28 -3.32
CA GLY A 26 4.21 -5.39 -2.18
C GLY A 26 2.93 -4.75 -1.73
N LYS A 27 2.08 -5.56 -1.11
CA LYS A 27 0.89 -5.18 -0.33
C LYS A 27 0.08 -3.98 -0.86
N LYS A 28 -0.16 -3.84 -2.18
CA LYS A 28 -1.06 -2.84 -2.80
C LYS A 28 -2.54 -3.00 -2.37
N GLN A 29 -2.82 -3.15 -1.08
CA GLN A 29 -4.12 -3.43 -0.49
C GLN A 29 -5.03 -2.21 -0.53
N VAL A 30 -4.44 -1.01 -0.62
CA VAL A 30 -5.18 0.25 -0.47
C VAL A 30 -5.70 0.76 -1.81
N ARG A 31 -4.99 0.49 -2.93
CA ARG A 31 -5.20 1.17 -4.23
C ARG A 31 -6.58 0.96 -4.88
N GLY A 32 -7.28 -0.13 -4.54
CA GLY A 32 -8.61 -0.43 -5.11
C GLY A 32 -9.79 0.15 -4.33
N TYR A 33 -9.54 0.70 -3.14
CA TYR A 33 -10.59 1.12 -2.20
C TYR A 33 -10.53 2.62 -1.86
N VAL A 34 -9.61 3.37 -2.48
CA VAL A 34 -9.39 4.79 -2.20
C VAL A 34 -9.58 5.62 -3.46
N SER A 35 -10.01 6.87 -3.28
CA SER A 35 -10.12 7.82 -4.38
C SER A 35 -8.73 8.22 -4.91
N PRO A 36 -8.64 8.80 -6.12
CA PRO A 36 -7.37 9.29 -6.67
C PRO A 36 -6.65 10.29 -5.75
N GLU A 37 -7.40 11.17 -5.08
CA GLU A 37 -6.86 12.18 -4.16
C GLU A 37 -6.23 11.50 -2.93
N ALA A 38 -6.95 10.56 -2.33
CA ALA A 38 -6.46 9.76 -1.22
C ALA A 38 -5.25 8.89 -1.62
N LEU A 39 -5.22 8.38 -2.86
CA LEU A 39 -4.05 7.66 -3.39
C LEU A 39 -2.84 8.58 -3.51
N SER A 40 -3.02 9.84 -3.94
CA SER A 40 -1.93 10.82 -3.99
C SER A 40 -1.36 11.12 -2.59
N CYS A 41 -2.25 11.29 -1.59
CA CYS A 41 -1.85 11.48 -0.20
C CYS A 41 -1.08 10.27 0.33
N TYR A 42 -1.55 9.07 -0.01
CA TYR A 42 -0.90 7.81 0.35
C TYR A 42 0.52 7.70 -0.22
N GLU A 43 0.69 7.98 -1.52
CA GLU A 43 1.99 7.94 -2.19
C GLU A 43 2.97 8.96 -1.58
N GLU A 44 2.51 10.19 -1.30
CA GLU A 44 3.31 11.23 -0.66
C GLU A 44 3.73 10.84 0.77
N ILE A 45 2.83 10.22 1.55
CA ILE A 45 3.16 9.70 2.89
C ILE A 45 4.23 8.61 2.79
N GLN A 46 4.09 7.65 1.87
CA GLN A 46 5.08 6.59 1.70
C GLN A 46 6.45 7.15 1.32
N GLU A 47 6.49 8.08 0.36
CA GLU A 47 7.73 8.70 -0.10
C GLU A 47 8.46 9.43 1.04
N LYS A 48 7.73 10.23 1.84
CA LYS A 48 8.32 11.04 2.92
C LYS A 48 8.70 10.25 4.16
N THR A 49 7.98 9.18 4.47
CA THR A 49 8.16 8.43 5.73
C THR A 49 8.93 7.12 5.57
N GLY A 50 8.97 6.56 4.35
CA GLY A 50 9.47 5.22 4.10
C GLY A 50 8.58 4.10 4.68
N TRP A 51 7.35 4.42 5.12
CA TRP A 51 6.45 3.43 5.71
C TRP A 51 5.94 2.42 4.69
N SER A 52 5.88 1.16 5.12
CA SER A 52 5.17 0.11 4.39
C SER A 52 3.67 0.33 4.41
N ASP A 53 2.96 -0.27 3.46
CA ASP A 53 1.49 -0.17 3.30
C ASP A 53 0.74 -0.51 4.61
N SER A 54 1.27 -1.47 5.37
CA SER A 54 0.70 -1.88 6.67
C SER A 54 0.90 -0.83 7.76
N GLU A 55 2.04 -0.14 7.76
CA GLU A 55 2.34 0.93 8.71
C GLU A 55 1.51 2.16 8.40
N VAL A 56 1.40 2.53 7.12
CA VAL A 56 0.52 3.63 6.68
C VAL A 56 -0.92 3.36 7.11
N LEU A 57 -1.46 2.17 6.82
CA LEU A 57 -2.84 1.85 7.19
C LEU A 57 -3.07 1.88 8.72
N SER A 58 -2.15 1.25 9.47
CA SER A 58 -2.26 1.16 10.93
C SER A 58 -2.14 2.55 11.59
N ASN A 59 -1.22 3.39 11.10
CA ASN A 59 -1.02 4.74 11.62
C ASN A 59 -2.18 5.66 11.22
N SER A 60 -2.70 5.58 10.00
CA SER A 60 -3.86 6.35 9.55
C SER A 60 -5.08 6.11 10.44
N LEU A 61 -5.38 4.86 10.81
CA LEU A 61 -6.48 4.55 11.72
C LEU A 61 -6.28 5.18 13.11
N ARG A 62 -5.06 5.10 13.67
CA ARG A 62 -4.74 5.67 14.98
C ARG A 62 -4.79 7.20 14.98
N LEU A 63 -4.28 7.83 13.93
CA LEU A 63 -4.32 9.28 13.74
C LEU A 63 -5.74 9.77 13.54
N MET A 64 -6.55 9.07 12.75
CA MET A 64 -7.98 9.40 12.59
C MET A 64 -8.72 9.30 13.92
N TYR A 65 -8.45 8.27 14.71
CA TYR A 65 -9.00 8.14 16.06
C TYR A 65 -8.57 9.30 16.97
N ALA A 66 -7.29 9.70 16.95
CA ALA A 66 -6.80 10.84 17.70
C ALA A 66 -7.47 12.16 17.27
N ALA A 67 -7.59 12.40 15.96
CA ALA A 67 -8.28 13.56 15.41
C ALA A 67 -9.75 13.62 15.86
N TYR A 68 -10.44 12.47 15.89
CA TYR A 68 -11.79 12.37 16.45
C TYR A 68 -11.81 12.74 17.94
N ARG A 69 -10.92 12.16 18.74
CA ARG A 69 -10.83 12.42 20.19
C ARG A 69 -10.51 13.89 20.51
N CYS A 70 -9.77 14.56 19.63
CA CYS A 70 -9.41 15.96 19.77
C CYS A 70 -10.41 16.93 19.10
N GLY A 71 -11.50 16.43 18.49
CA GLY A 71 -12.48 17.27 17.81
C GLY A 71 -11.97 17.95 16.53
N GLN A 72 -10.86 17.46 15.96
CA GLN A 72 -10.17 18.07 14.83
C GLN A 72 -10.68 17.62 13.45
N VAL A 73 -11.56 16.62 13.39
CA VAL A 73 -12.00 16.01 12.13
C VAL A 73 -12.59 17.03 11.15
N LYS A 74 -13.44 17.95 11.62
CA LYS A 74 -14.05 18.97 10.75
C LYS A 74 -12.97 19.89 10.15
N LEU A 75 -12.09 20.41 11.00
CA LEU A 75 -11.00 21.30 10.60
C LEU A 75 -10.09 20.63 9.56
N LEU A 76 -9.69 19.39 9.80
CA LEU A 76 -8.82 18.65 8.87
C LEU A 76 -9.52 18.35 7.55
N ASN A 77 -10.82 18.02 7.56
CA ASN A 77 -11.59 17.81 6.33
C ASN A 77 -11.77 19.10 5.51
N GLU A 78 -11.96 20.25 6.17
CA GLU A 78 -12.01 21.55 5.50
C GLU A 78 -10.65 21.86 4.85
N TRP A 79 -9.56 21.63 5.58
CA TRP A 79 -8.21 21.77 5.04
C TRP A 79 -7.98 20.89 3.80
N LEU A 80 -8.40 19.62 3.82
CA LEU A 80 -8.27 18.72 2.66
C LEU A 80 -9.03 19.25 1.44
N LYS A 81 -10.26 19.75 1.62
CA LYS A 81 -11.05 20.35 0.54
C LYS A 81 -10.37 21.58 -0.08
N ASP A 82 -9.87 22.48 0.76
CA ASP A 82 -9.23 23.71 0.30
C ASP A 82 -7.93 23.45 -0.49
N HIS A 83 -7.31 22.29 -0.28
CA HIS A 83 -6.07 21.88 -0.94
C HIS A 83 -6.28 20.81 -2.03
N ASN A 84 -7.53 20.45 -2.34
CA ASN A 84 -7.90 19.38 -3.29
C ASN A 84 -7.22 18.04 -2.98
N ARG A 85 -7.32 17.60 -1.72
CA ARG A 85 -6.75 16.35 -1.21
C ARG A 85 -7.81 15.37 -0.73
#